data_AF-A0A1C6VSY6-F1
#
_entry.id   AF-A0A1C6VSY6-F1
#
_cell.length_a   1.000
_cell.length_b   1.000
_cell.length_c   1.000
_cell.angle_alpha   90.00
_cell.angle_beta   90.00
_cell.angle_gamma   90.00
#
_symmetry.space_group_name_H-M   'P 1'
#
loop_
_entity.id
_entity.type
_entity.pdbx_description
1 polymer ?
#
loop_
_entity_poly.entity_id
_entity_poly.type
_entity_poly.pdbx_seq_one_letter_code
_entity_poly.pdbx_strand_id
1 'polypeptide(L)'
;MVSSLSRPVAAIWIPAHVDPIEPHLMACLDHTRRCRYDLLGIVTTAPWDEVRQMMLDGTVDVVVVAAREHLPPDRTPRIEVAAQGTHPSASSPRGPVPPRRRRPHQG
;
A
#
# COMPACT_ATOMS: atom_id res chain seq x y z
N MET A 1 18.44 -10.11 26.02
CA MET A 1 18.76 -8.81 25.40
C MET A 1 18.20 -8.85 23.99
N VAL A 2 17.26 -8.03 23.51
CA VAL A 2 16.40 -7.00 24.10
C VAL A 2 15.08 -7.13 23.32
N SER A 3 13.93 -7.28 23.98
CA SER A 3 12.66 -7.02 23.30
C SER A 3 12.36 -5.57 23.56
N SER A 4 13.00 -4.67 22.82
CA SER A 4 12.60 -3.27 22.83
C SER A 4 11.21 -3.24 22.22
N LEU A 5 10.20 -3.05 23.05
CA LEU A 5 8.80 -2.82 22.66
C LEU A 5 8.64 -1.43 22.00
N SER A 6 9.68 -0.94 21.33
CA SER A 6 9.69 0.34 20.65
C SER A 6 8.86 0.20 19.39
N ARG A 7 7.95 1.16 19.17
CA ARG A 7 7.20 1.23 17.92
C ARG A 7 8.18 1.50 16.79
N PRO A 8 7.99 0.90 15.62
CA PRO A 8 8.85 1.19 14.48
C PRO A 8 8.66 2.65 14.06
N VAL A 9 9.77 3.29 13.72
CA VAL A 9 9.84 4.66 13.25
C VAL A 9 9.45 4.69 11.78
N ALA A 10 8.46 5.51 11.43
CA ALA A 10 7.97 5.62 10.06
C ALA A 10 8.23 7.00 9.46
N ALA A 11 8.49 7.04 8.16
CA ALA A 11 8.41 8.25 7.35
C ALA A 11 7.33 8.11 6.29
N ILE A 12 6.57 9.18 6.06
CA ILE A 12 5.65 9.26 4.92
C ILE A 12 6.43 9.87 3.76
N TRP A 13 6.44 9.21 2.61
CA TRP A 13 7.03 9.77 1.40
C TRP A 13 5.97 9.97 0.31
N ILE A 14 5.92 11.17 -0.23
CA ILE A 14 5.07 11.54 -1.36
C ILE A 14 5.96 12.18 -2.43
N PRO A 15 6.00 11.66 -3.66
CA PRO A 15 6.82 12.23 -4.71
C PRO A 15 6.41 13.67 -5.04
N ALA A 16 7.38 14.52 -5.36
CA ALA A 16 7.16 15.93 -5.70
C ALA A 16 6.23 16.15 -6.92
N HIS A 17 6.08 15.15 -7.80
CA HIS A 17 5.20 15.23 -8.97
C HIS A 17 3.74 14.83 -8.69
N VAL A 18 3.43 14.38 -7.47
CA VAL A 18 2.07 14.00 -7.08
C VAL A 18 1.31 15.25 -6.65
N ASP A 19 0.30 15.61 -7.45
CA ASP A 19 -0.64 16.69 -7.19
C ASP A 19 -2.07 16.22 -7.55
N PRO A 20 -3.08 16.39 -6.68
CA PRO A 20 -3.02 17.02 -5.36
C PRO A 20 -2.41 16.10 -4.29
N ILE A 21 -1.61 16.66 -3.38
CA ILE A 21 -0.92 15.92 -2.30
C ILE A 21 -1.88 15.42 -1.18
N GLU A 22 -2.91 16.21 -0.86
CA GLU A 22 -3.79 16.03 0.29
C GLU A 22 -4.38 14.61 0.46
N PRO A 23 -5.01 14.00 -0.57
CA PRO A 23 -5.63 12.68 -0.42
C PRO A 23 -4.60 11.58 -0.13
N HIS A 24 -3.41 11.67 -0.73
CA HIS A 24 -2.33 10.72 -0.52
C HIS A 24 -1.75 10.85 0.89
N LEU A 25 -1.56 12.09 1.36
CA LEU A 25 -1.10 12.34 2.71
C LEU A 25 -2.10 11.83 3.76
N MET A 26 -3.39 12.06 3.57
CA MET A 26 -4.43 11.58 4.49
C MET A 26 -4.45 10.05 4.58
N ALA A 27 -4.32 9.35 3.45
CA ALA A 27 -4.25 7.90 3.42
C ALA A 27 -3.02 7.37 4.18
N CYS A 28 -1.85 7.98 3.98
CA CYS A 28 -0.64 7.62 4.70
C CYS A 28 -0.75 7.88 6.21
N LEU A 29 -1.32 9.02 6.62
CA LEU A 29 -1.52 9.36 8.04
C LEU A 29 -2.47 8.39 8.73
N ASP A 30 -3.57 8.01 8.08
CA ASP A 30 -4.51 7.01 8.61
C ASP A 30 -3.83 5.64 8.77
N HIS A 31 -3.03 5.23 7.79
CA HIS A 31 -2.27 3.98 7.85
C HIS A 31 -1.26 3.97 9.02
N THR A 32 -0.44 5.01 9.16
CA THR A 32 0.53 5.17 10.25
C THR A 32 -0.14 5.09 11.63
N ARG A 33 -1.34 5.69 11.76
CA ARG A 33 -2.14 5.63 13.00
C ARG A 33 -2.65 4.21 13.29
N ARG A 34 -3.20 3.52 12.30
CA ARG A 34 -3.71 2.14 12.44
C ARG A 34 -2.61 1.16 12.83
N CYS A 35 -1.42 1.31 12.24
CA CYS A 35 -0.27 0.45 12.49
C CYS A 35 0.53 0.86 13.74
N ARG A 36 0.19 1.98 14.39
CA ARG A 36 0.84 2.52 15.60
C ARG A 36 2.34 2.75 15.41
N TYR A 37 2.73 3.29 14.26
CA TYR A 37 4.10 3.72 14.02
C TYR A 37 4.40 5.05 14.70
N ASP A 38 5.65 5.26 15.07
CA ASP A 38 6.13 6.58 15.52
C ASP A 38 6.56 7.37 14.28
N LEU A 39 5.75 8.37 13.90
CA LEU A 39 5.97 9.16 12.70
C LEU A 39 7.12 10.15 12.89
N LEU A 40 8.20 9.95 12.13
CA LEU A 40 9.35 10.86 12.08
C LEU A 40 9.02 12.14 11.31
N GLY A 41 8.31 12.02 10.19
CA GLY A 41 7.96 13.17 9.36
C GLY A 41 7.38 12.81 8.00
N ILE A 42 7.07 13.86 7.23
CA ILE A 42 6.56 13.79 5.87
C ILE A 42 7.65 14.32 4.94
N VAL A 43 8.02 13.52 3.94
CA VAL A 43 9.08 13.83 2.98
C VAL A 43 8.43 14.01 1.61
N THR A 44 8.48 15.24 1.10
CA THR A 44 7.87 15.61 -0.20
C THR A 44 8.88 16.09 -1.23
N THR A 45 10.04 16.55 -0.78
CA THR A 45 11.06 17.18 -1.63
C THR A 45 12.22 16.23 -1.98
N ALA A 46 12.43 15.18 -1.17
CA ALA A 46 13.55 14.28 -1.37
C ALA A 46 13.24 13.21 -2.44
N PRO A 47 14.22 12.87 -3.29
CA PRO A 47 14.13 11.71 -4.18
C PRO A 47 14.09 10.40 -3.37
N TRP A 48 13.64 9.33 -4.03
CA TRP A 48 13.53 8.01 -3.41
C TRP A 48 14.86 7.51 -2.82
N ASP A 49 16.00 7.77 -3.49
CA ASP A 49 17.30 7.29 -3.01
C ASP A 49 17.68 7.85 -1.64
N GLU A 50 17.33 9.09 -1.32
CA GLU A 50 17.56 9.67 0.00
C GLU A 50 16.71 8.99 1.07
N VAL A 51 15.42 8.76 0.77
CA VAL A 51 14.51 8.04 1.67
C VAL A 51 14.98 6.59 1.88
N ARG A 52 15.51 5.96 0.82
CA ARG A 52 16.11 4.64 0.90
C ARG A 52 17.36 4.63 1.77
N GLN A 53 18.22 5.64 1.70
CA GLN A 53 19.37 5.76 2.60
C GLN A 53 18.92 5.86 4.06
N MET A 54 17.87 6.64 4.37
CA MET A 54 17.32 6.70 5.73
C MET A 54 16.87 5.33 6.27
N MET A 55 16.36 4.45 5.40
CA MET A 55 16.03 3.07 5.77
C MET A 55 17.29 2.22 6.02
N LEU A 56 18.31 2.35 5.17
CA LEU A 56 19.57 1.61 5.31
C LEU A 56 20.36 2.02 6.56
N ASP A 57 20.31 3.31 6.89
CA ASP A 57 20.94 3.89 8.08
C ASP A 57 20.18 3.55 9.38
N GLY A 58 18.99 2.92 9.28
CA GLY A 58 18.14 2.61 10.42
C GLY A 58 17.50 3.84 11.07
N THR A 59 17.49 4.98 10.38
CA THR A 59 16.79 6.19 10.84
C THR A 59 15.27 6.02 10.72
N VAL A 60 14.84 5.26 9.71
CA VAL A 60 13.44 4.92 9.46
C VAL A 60 13.32 3.42 9.31
N ASP A 61 12.47 2.79 10.10
CA ASP A 61 12.18 1.37 10.01
C ASP A 61 11.22 1.06 8.85
N VAL A 62 10.28 1.98 8.58
CA VAL A 62 9.19 1.79 7.60
C VAL A 62 8.94 3.07 6.80
N VAL A 63 8.86 2.94 5.47
CA VAL A 63 8.40 4.04 4.60
C VAL A 63 6.97 3.76 4.15
N VAL A 64 6.07 4.68 4.46
CA VAL A 64 4.65 4.60 4.09
C VAL A 64 4.43 5.42 2.82
N VAL A 65 3.85 4.79 1.81
CA VAL A 65 3.50 5.41 0.52
C VAL A 65 2.03 5.18 0.20
N ALA A 66 1.42 6.18 -0.44
CA ALA A 66 -0.02 6.12 -0.74
C ALA A 66 -0.34 5.09 -1.83
N ALA A 67 0.52 4.97 -2.84
CA ALA A 67 0.31 4.08 -3.97
C ALA A 67 1.63 3.45 -4.44
N ARG A 68 1.54 2.26 -5.06
CA ARG A 68 2.72 1.54 -5.55
C ARG A 68 3.35 2.21 -6.77
N GLU A 69 2.56 2.93 -7.57
CA GLU A 69 3.06 3.68 -8.74
C GLU A 69 3.89 4.91 -8.39
N HIS A 70 3.82 5.44 -7.16
CA HIS A 70 4.54 6.67 -6.75
C HIS A 70 6.07 6.53 -6.77
N LEU A 71 6.55 5.36 -7.05
CA LEU A 71 7.68 4.80 -6.38
C LEU A 71 8.43 4.19 -7.63
N PRO A 72 9.77 4.20 -7.74
CA PRO A 72 10.48 3.66 -8.93
C PRO A 72 10.33 2.14 -9.16
N PRO A 73 10.39 1.63 -10.40
CA PRO A 73 10.09 0.23 -10.74
C PRO A 73 11.07 -0.81 -10.17
N ASP A 74 12.35 -0.48 -10.01
CA ASP A 74 13.38 -1.34 -9.40
C ASP A 74 13.43 -1.12 -7.88
N ARG A 75 13.02 -2.08 -7.05
CA ARG A 75 12.99 -1.87 -5.60
C ARG A 75 13.47 -3.00 -4.72
N THR A 76 14.35 -2.57 -3.82
CA THR A 76 14.75 -3.19 -2.54
C THR A 76 15.04 -2.05 -1.55
N PRO A 77 14.60 -2.07 -0.26
CA PRO A 77 13.83 -3.07 0.49
C PRO A 77 12.47 -2.59 1.07
N ARG A 78 11.70 -3.56 1.60
CA ARG A 78 10.38 -3.57 2.31
C ARG A 78 9.50 -2.30 2.23
N ILE A 79 8.47 -2.36 1.39
CA ILE A 79 7.49 -1.28 1.18
C ILE A 79 6.09 -1.79 1.53
N GLU A 80 5.38 -1.03 2.37
CA GLU A 80 3.96 -1.26 2.67
C GLU A 80 3.11 -0.20 1.95
N VAL A 81 2.09 -0.64 1.22
CA VAL A 81 1.23 0.23 0.41
C VAL A 81 -0.08 0.45 1.18
N ALA A 82 -0.35 1.71 1.54
CA ALA A 82 -1.51 2.06 2.36
C ALA A 82 -2.85 1.79 1.64
N ALA A 83 -2.88 1.92 0.31
CA ALA A 83 -4.06 1.70 -0.52
C ALA A 83 -4.01 0.34 -1.22
N GLN A 84 -3.96 -0.78 -0.49
CA GLN A 84 -4.42 -2.04 -1.08
C GLN A 84 -5.94 -2.13 -0.93
N GLY A 85 -6.64 -1.25 -1.66
CA GLY A 85 -8.05 -1.46 -1.97
C GLY A 85 -8.15 -2.79 -2.72
N THR A 86 -9.08 -3.64 -2.31
CA THR A 86 -9.44 -4.90 -2.93
C THR A 86 -9.32 -4.82 -4.45
N HIS A 87 -8.28 -5.41 -5.04
CA HIS A 87 -8.34 -5.78 -6.44
C HIS A 87 -9.42 -6.86 -6.54
N PRO A 88 -10.54 -6.67 -7.28
CA PRO A 88 -11.30 -7.81 -7.72
C PRO A 88 -10.44 -8.54 -8.77
N SER A 89 -9.50 -9.36 -8.30
CA SER A 89 -9.05 -10.52 -9.06
C SER A 89 -10.24 -11.50 -9.11
N ALA A 90 -11.18 -11.21 -9.99
CA ALA A 90 -12.17 -12.15 -10.46
C ALA A 90 -11.99 -12.28 -11.98
N SER A 91 -10.95 -13.02 -12.33
CA SER A 91 -10.83 -13.65 -13.62
C SER A 91 -12.04 -14.59 -13.82
N SER A 92 -12.77 -14.39 -14.92
CA SER A 92 -13.63 -15.33 -15.66
C SER A 92 -15.15 -15.12 -15.57
N PRO A 93 -15.83 -14.99 -16.71
CA PRO A 93 -17.28 -15.05 -16.79
C PRO A 93 -17.71 -16.52 -16.78
N ARG A 94 -18.16 -17.03 -15.63
CA ARG A 94 -19.03 -18.22 -15.63
C ARG A 94 -20.47 -17.75 -15.52
N GLY A 95 -21.05 -17.47 -16.68
CA GLY A 95 -22.50 -17.40 -16.80
C GLY A 95 -23.12 -18.70 -16.27
N PRO A 96 -24.27 -18.66 -15.61
CA PRO A 96 -24.95 -19.88 -15.18
C PRO A 96 -25.38 -20.66 -16.42
N VAL A 97 -24.90 -21.89 -16.57
CA VAL A 97 -25.49 -22.84 -17.52
C VAL A 97 -26.92 -23.13 -17.02
N PRO A 98 -27.97 -22.87 -17.82
CA PRO A 98 -29.33 -23.21 -17.41
C PRO A 98 -29.51 -24.73 -17.45
N PRO A 99 -30.10 -25.36 -16.41
CA PRO A 99 -30.40 -26.77 -16.46
C PRO A 99 -31.48 -27.04 -17.50
N ARG A 100 -31.12 -27.83 -18.52
CA ARG A 100 -32.00 -28.32 -19.58
C ARG A 100 -33.04 -29.29 -18.99
N ARG A 101 -34.13 -28.78 -18.40
CA ARG A 101 -35.25 -29.63 -17.97
C ARG A 101 -36.03 -30.11 -19.19
N ARG A 102 -35.96 -31.42 -19.40
CA ARG A 102 -36.65 -32.19 -20.44
C ARG A 102 -38.16 -31.94 -20.35
N ARG A 103 -38.80 -31.72 -21.50
CA ARG A 103 -40.25 -31.75 -21.66
C ARG A 103 -40.80 -33.15 -21.34
N PRO A 104 -41.77 -33.31 -20.44
CA PRO A 104 -42.62 -34.50 -20.45
C PRO A 104 -43.50 -34.43 -21.70
N HIS A 105 -43.46 -35.50 -22.47
CA HIS A 105 -44.32 -35.71 -23.62
C HIS A 105 -45.65 -36.28 -23.09
N GLN A 106 -46.72 -35.63 -23.52
CA GLN A 106 -48.08 -36.12 -23.77
C GLN A 106 -48.52 -37.48 -23.20
N GLY A 107 -49.66 -37.43 -22.51
CA GLY A 107 -50.61 -38.53 -22.29
C GLY A 107 -51.98 -37.92 -22.07
#